data_AF-A0A7C7UT49-F1
#
_entry.id   AF-A0A7C7UT49-F1
#
_cell.length_a   1.000
_cell.length_b   1.000
_cell.length_c   1.000
_cell.angle_alpha   90.00
_cell.angle_beta   90.00
_cell.angle_gamma   90.00
#
_symmetry.space_group_name_H-M   'P 1'
#
loop_
_entity.id
_entity.type
_entity.pdbx_description
1 polymer ?
#
loop_
_entity_poly.entity_id
_entity_poly.type
_entity_poly.pdbx_seq_one_letter_code
_entity_poly.pdbx_strand_id
1 'polypeptide(L)'
;MINLIDEELLQALAEELGTPFYLIDERTMLKNLRRLREAFSGFKGSVEIAYSVKANFNPLVIKAFEAQGTMFDVASEEELFF
;
A
#
# COMPACT_ATOMS: atom_id res chain seq x y z
N MET A 1 -2.11 -16.34 10.91
CA MET A 1 -2.80 -15.33 10.08
C MET A 1 -3.57 -16.08 9.02
N ILE A 2 -4.89 -15.91 8.97
CA ILE A 2 -5.73 -16.48 7.91
C ILE A 2 -5.44 -15.65 6.64
N ASN A 3 -5.05 -16.32 5.56
CA ASN A 3 -4.95 -15.67 4.26
C ASN A 3 -6.39 -15.45 3.79
N LEU A 4 -6.85 -14.20 3.77
CA LEU A 4 -8.23 -13.86 3.46
C LEU A 4 -8.52 -13.79 1.95
N ILE A 5 -7.48 -13.95 1.13
CA ILE A 5 -7.61 -14.04 -0.32
C ILE A 5 -7.35 -15.48 -0.71
N ASP A 6 -8.42 -16.19 -1.06
CA ASP A 6 -8.41 -17.56 -1.58
C ASP A 6 -9.15 -17.63 -2.93
N GLU A 7 -9.17 -18.82 -3.53
CA GLU A 7 -9.75 -19.02 -4.86
C GLU A 7 -11.27 -18.77 -4.89
N GLU A 8 -11.98 -19.13 -3.82
CA GLU A 8 -13.44 -18.95 -3.71
C GLU A 8 -13.81 -17.47 -3.71
N LEU A 9 -13.12 -16.64 -2.91
CA LEU A 9 -13.32 -15.19 -2.93
C LEU A 9 -13.02 -14.59 -4.30
N LEU A 10 -11.93 -15.01 -4.94
CA LEU A 10 -11.52 -14.47 -6.25
C LEU A 10 -12.55 -14.80 -7.34
N GLN A 11 -13.13 -16.00 -7.34
CA GLN A 11 -14.20 -16.39 -8.27
C GLN A 11 -15.46 -15.56 -8.02
N ALA A 12 -15.89 -15.43 -6.76
CA ALA A 12 -17.07 -14.63 -6.41
C ALA A 12 -16.94 -13.16 -6.86
N LEU A 13 -15.77 -12.54 -6.64
CA LEU A 13 -15.51 -11.16 -7.09
C LEU A 13 -15.46 -11.06 -8.63
N ALA A 14 -14.93 -12.07 -9.33
CA ALA A 14 -14.90 -12.09 -10.78
C ALA A 14 -16.31 -12.18 -11.39
N GLU A 15 -17.21 -12.93 -10.76
CA GLU A 15 -18.62 -13.02 -11.16
C GLU A 15 -19.38 -11.72 -10.86
N GLU A 16 -19.13 -11.08 -9.70
CA GLU A 16 -19.82 -9.86 -9.29
C GLU A 16 -19.34 -8.61 -10.05
N LEU A 17 -18.04 -8.43 -10.21
CA LEU A 17 -17.42 -7.21 -10.75
C LEU A 17 -17.06 -7.33 -12.24
N GLY A 18 -17.05 -8.54 -12.78
CA GLY A 18 -16.49 -8.83 -14.11
C GLY A 18 -14.96 -8.82 -14.12
N THR A 19 -14.37 -9.17 -15.27
CA THR A 19 -12.91 -9.22 -15.44
C THR A 19 -12.44 -8.34 -16.60
N PRO A 20 -11.22 -7.74 -16.51
CA PRO A 20 -10.26 -7.84 -15.41
C PRO A 20 -10.52 -6.86 -14.26
N PHE A 21 -10.11 -7.23 -13.04
CA PHE A 21 -10.06 -6.33 -11.88
C PHE A 21 -8.74 -6.47 -11.12
N TYR A 22 -8.40 -5.44 -10.34
CA TYR A 22 -7.32 -5.47 -9.36
C TYR A 22 -7.89 -5.59 -7.95
N LEU A 23 -7.27 -6.43 -7.13
CA LEU A 23 -7.54 -6.55 -5.70
C LEU A 23 -6.30 -6.13 -4.92
N ILE A 24 -6.46 -5.19 -3.98
CA ILE A 24 -5.37 -4.67 -3.15
C ILE A 24 -5.65 -5.04 -1.69
N ASP A 25 -4.80 -5.86 -1.08
CA ASP A 25 -4.89 -6.15 0.36
C ASP A 25 -4.11 -5.12 1.17
N GLU A 26 -4.85 -4.23 1.83
CA GLU A 26 -4.28 -3.19 2.69
C GLU A 26 -3.35 -3.79 3.77
N ARG A 27 -3.71 -4.94 4.35
CA ARG A 27 -2.91 -5.56 5.43
C ARG A 27 -1.53 -5.96 4.93
N THR A 28 -1.44 -6.45 3.70
CA THR A 28 -0.16 -6.80 3.08
C THR A 28 0.71 -5.55 2.91
N MET A 29 0.14 -4.43 2.45
CA MET A 29 0.88 -3.17 2.32
C MET A 29 1.39 -2.67 3.68
N LEU A 30 0.52 -2.64 4.69
CA LEU A 30 0.88 -2.14 6.03
C LEU A 30 1.88 -3.07 6.74
N LYS A 31 1.80 -4.38 6.51
CA LYS A 31 2.80 -5.34 6.98
C LYS A 31 4.17 -5.08 6.35
N ASN A 32 4.21 -4.78 5.05
CA ASN A 32 5.46 -4.45 4.36
C ASN A 32 6.09 -3.17 4.89
N LEU A 33 5.28 -2.11 5.11
CA LEU A 33 5.74 -0.88 5.75
C LEU A 33 6.32 -1.14 7.16
N ARG A 34 5.62 -1.93 7.98
CA ARG A 34 6.09 -2.29 9.32
C ARG A 34 7.44 -3.02 9.26
N ARG A 35 7.55 -4.02 8.38
CA ARG A 35 8.80 -4.77 8.17
C ARG A 35 9.95 -3.85 7.75
N LEU A 36 9.67 -2.86 6.90
CA LEU A 36 10.65 -1.88 6.48
C LEU A 36 11.10 -1.00 7.66
N ARG A 37 10.16 -0.46 8.46
CA ARG A 37 10.47 0.31 9.67
C ARG A 37 11.33 -0.48 10.66
N GLU A 38 10.95 -1.74 10.92
CA GLU A 38 11.68 -2.63 11.83
C GLU A 38 13.11 -2.91 11.35
N ALA A 39 13.34 -3.03 10.04
CA ALA A 39 14.67 -3.25 9.47
C ALA A 39 15.65 -2.09 9.75
N PHE A 40 15.13 -0.88 9.97
CA PHE A 40 15.93 0.30 10.32
C PHE A 40 16.00 0.57 11.84
N SER A 41 15.42 -0.26 12.69
CA SER A 41 15.38 -0.06 14.16
C SER A 41 16.75 0.04 14.83
N GLY A 42 17.81 -0.53 14.21
CA GLY A 42 19.19 -0.44 14.70
C GLY A 42 19.95 0.81 14.25
N PHE A 43 19.39 1.63 13.36
CA PHE A 43 20.05 2.84 12.86
C PHE A 43 19.98 3.95 13.92
N LYS A 44 21.12 4.61 14.19
CA LYS A 44 21.25 5.62 15.25
C LYS A 44 20.89 7.05 14.81
N GLY A 45 20.56 7.26 13.54
CA GLY A 45 20.09 8.54 13.02
C GLY A 45 18.57 8.58 12.84
N SER A 46 18.07 9.70 12.31
CA SER A 46 16.66 9.82 11.91
C SER A 46 16.39 8.95 10.68
N VAL A 47 15.29 8.22 10.70
CA VAL A 47 14.81 7.40 9.57
C VAL A 47 13.45 7.92 9.17
N GLU A 48 13.34 8.38 7.93
CA GLU A 48 12.08 8.75 7.32
C GLU A 48 11.81 7.80 6.15
N ILE A 49 10.59 7.29 6.08
CA ILE A 49 10.14 6.45 4.96
C ILE A 49 9.14 7.27 4.16
N ALA A 50 9.47 7.48 2.89
CA ALA A 50 8.59 8.10 1.91
C ALA A 50 8.09 7.03 0.92
N TYR A 51 6.78 6.84 0.83
CA TYR A 51 6.16 5.98 -0.17
C TYR A 51 6.22 6.66 -1.54
N SER A 52 6.76 5.98 -2.55
CA SER A 52 6.80 6.52 -3.91
C SER A 52 5.43 6.44 -4.57
N VAL A 53 4.80 7.60 -4.82
CA VAL A 53 3.43 7.70 -5.36
C VAL A 53 3.30 7.03 -6.73
N LYS A 54 4.39 7.02 -7.52
CA LYS A 54 4.48 6.31 -8.82
C LYS A 54 4.19 4.82 -8.72
N ALA A 55 4.46 4.19 -7.58
CA ALA A 55 4.27 2.76 -7.41
C ALA A 55 2.77 2.39 -7.45
N ASN A 56 1.91 3.20 -6.84
CA ASN A 56 0.45 3.10 -6.92
C ASN A 56 -0.18 4.38 -6.37
N PHE A 57 -0.71 5.22 -7.26
CA PHE A 57 -1.33 6.50 -6.92
C PHE A 57 -2.83 6.38 -6.54
N ASN A 58 -3.35 5.17 -6.35
CA ASN A 58 -4.74 4.99 -5.94
C ASN A 58 -5.01 5.74 -4.62
N PRO A 59 -6.03 6.62 -4.54
CA PRO A 59 -6.27 7.43 -3.34
C PRO A 59 -6.50 6.63 -2.05
N LEU A 60 -7.04 5.42 -2.14
CA LEU A 60 -7.21 4.55 -0.97
C LEU A 60 -5.88 3.97 -0.49
N VAL A 61 -4.96 3.68 -1.40
CA VAL A 61 -3.59 3.25 -1.05
C VAL A 61 -2.83 4.39 -0.37
N ILE A 62 -2.91 5.60 -0.93
CA ILE A 62 -2.30 6.80 -0.35
C ILE A 62 -2.87 7.05 1.05
N LYS A 63 -4.19 7.03 1.22
CA LYS A 63 -4.85 7.19 2.54
C LYS A 63 -4.42 6.12 3.54
N ALA A 64 -4.26 4.87 3.12
CA ALA A 64 -3.80 3.81 4.00
C ALA A 64 -2.38 4.09 4.54
N PHE A 65 -1.47 4.59 3.70
CA PHE A 65 -0.11 4.97 4.13
C PHE A 65 -0.08 6.26 4.95
N GLU A 66 -0.91 7.25 4.61
CA GLU A 66 -1.08 8.51 5.33
C GLU A 66 -1.58 8.26 6.76
N ALA A 67 -2.56 7.36 6.93
CA ALA A 67 -3.05 6.93 8.25
C ALA A 67 -1.96 6.25 9.12
N GLN A 68 -0.85 5.79 8.53
CA GLN A 68 0.31 5.27 9.26
C GLN A 68 1.39 6.33 9.52
N GLY A 69 1.14 7.60 9.20
CA GLY A 69 2.11 8.70 9.28
C GLY A 69 3.30 8.51 8.33
N THR A 70 3.06 7.94 7.14
CA THR A 70 4.12 7.73 6.13
C THR A 70 4.25 8.98 5.27
N MET A 71 5.49 9.38 4.95
CA MET A 71 5.74 10.47 4.01
C MET A 71 5.51 10.00 2.57
N PHE A 72 5.46 10.93 1.62
CA PHE A 72 5.27 10.61 0.21
C PHE A 72 6.42 11.19 -0.63
N ASP A 73 6.99 10.34 -1.47
CA ASP A 73 7.93 10.71 -2.51
C ASP A 73 7.12 10.97 -3.79
N VAL A 74 7.12 12.25 -4.18
CA VAL A 74 6.38 12.81 -5.31
C VAL A 74 7.40 13.36 -6.28
N ALA A 75 7.31 12.98 -7.56
CA ALA A 75 8.28 13.45 -8.57
C ALA A 75 7.66 14.15 -9.78
N SER A 76 6.40 14.56 -9.68
CA SER A 76 5.81 15.54 -10.62
C SER A 76 4.75 16.38 -9.92
N GLU A 77 4.38 17.52 -10.52
CA GLU A 77 3.30 18.36 -9.99
C GLU A 77 1.95 17.62 -10.03
N GLU A 78 1.71 16.81 -11.06
CA GLU A 78 0.49 16.03 -11.19
C GLU A 78 0.31 15.05 -10.03
N GLU A 79 1.37 14.40 -9.57
CA GLU A 79 1.33 13.52 -8.40
C GLU A 79 1.09 14.26 -7.08
N LEU A 80 1.40 15.57 -7.02
CA LEU A 80 1.16 16.39 -5.83
C LEU A 80 -0.31 16.83 -5.72
N PHE A 81 -0.97 17.04 -6.86
CA PHE A 81 -2.32 17.60 -6.93
C PHE A 81 -3.41 16.57 -7.30
N PHE A 82 -3.03 15.31 -7.57
CA PHE A 82 -3.95 14.20 -7.81
C PHE A 82 -4.72 13.80 -6.54
#